data_AF-A0AA45C5T3-F1
#
_entry.id   AF-A0AA45C5T3-F1
#
_cell.length_a   1.000
_cell.length_b   1.000
_cell.length_c   1.000
_cell.angle_alpha   90.00
_cell.angle_beta   90.00
_cell.angle_gamma   90.00
#
_symmetry.space_group_name_H-M   'P 1'
#
loop_
_entity.id
_entity.type
_entity.pdbx_description
1 polymer ?
#
loop_
_entity_poly.entity_id
_entity_poly.type
_entity_poly.pdbx_seq_one_letter_code
_entity_poly.pdbx_strand_id
1 'polypeptide(L)'
;MNKDNLEPDYRPVRPFIQIPEKVMMYILNLTPSSFAKVYLYLYNLSYGIGKNYTVFHTSVREIAKNLNISVGRTHNAISYFKKIKAIEKIESRAVIGTKFKVNVPEFSAKNNWYFTEPEKVRYMMLKEKIVNEDKIITSKIKRYKSIEKSLKLGLFDDEE
;
A
#
# COMPACT_ATOMS: atom_id res chain seq x y z
N MET A 1 6.17 -36.69 27.34
CA MET A 1 6.45 -35.33 26.83
C MET A 1 5.10 -34.63 26.72
N ASN A 2 4.76 -33.77 27.68
CA ASN A 2 3.43 -33.15 27.77
C ASN A 2 3.22 -32.16 26.62
N LYS A 3 2.05 -32.26 25.97
CA LYS A 3 1.64 -31.43 24.81
C LYS A 3 1.02 -30.09 25.21
N ASP A 4 1.09 -29.69 26.49
CA ASP A 4 0.18 -28.67 27.02
C ASP A 4 0.83 -27.31 27.36
N ASN A 5 2.01 -26.98 26.83
CA ASN A 5 2.64 -25.66 27.02
C ASN A 5 3.18 -25.05 25.72
N LEU A 6 2.44 -25.14 24.62
CA LEU A 6 2.69 -24.24 23.50
C LEU A 6 2.02 -22.91 23.83
N GLU A 7 2.78 -21.97 24.40
CA GLU A 7 2.42 -20.55 24.28
C GLU A 7 2.06 -20.32 22.81
N PRO A 8 0.91 -19.69 22.50
CA PRO A 8 0.57 -19.44 21.10
C PRO A 8 1.72 -18.63 20.50
N ASP A 9 2.46 -19.25 19.57
CA ASP A 9 3.57 -18.62 18.86
C ASP A 9 3.15 -17.20 18.50
N TYR A 10 3.82 -16.21 19.08
CA TYR A 10 3.46 -14.81 18.89
C TYR A 10 3.39 -14.50 17.39
N ARG A 11 2.18 -14.27 16.90
CA ARG A 11 1.95 -13.76 15.54
C ARG A 11 1.66 -12.27 15.65
N PRO A 12 2.43 -11.42 14.93
CA PRO A 12 2.09 -10.01 14.83
C PRO A 12 0.64 -9.86 14.36
N VAL A 13 -0.19 -9.17 15.14
CA VAL A 13 -1.64 -9.02 14.91
C VAL A 13 -1.97 -8.19 13.66
N ARG A 14 -0.96 -7.52 13.05
CA ARG A 14 -1.16 -6.65 11.89
C ARG A 14 -0.74 -7.31 10.57
N PRO A 15 -1.48 -7.06 9.47
CA PRO A 15 -1.13 -7.58 8.16
C PRO A 15 0.21 -7.00 7.68
N PHE A 16 0.97 -7.82 6.96
CA PHE A 16 2.17 -7.35 6.26
C PHE A 16 1.76 -6.39 5.14
N ILE A 17 2.32 -5.19 5.14
CA ILE A 17 2.12 -4.26 4.05
C ILE A 17 3.24 -4.47 3.03
N GLN A 18 2.84 -4.88 1.84
CA GLN A 18 3.76 -5.05 0.71
C GLN A 18 3.95 -3.71 0.00
N ILE A 19 5.20 -3.26 -0.11
CA ILE A 19 5.58 -2.08 -0.88
C ILE A 19 6.41 -2.57 -2.07
N PRO A 20 6.05 -2.22 -3.32
CA PRO A 20 6.85 -2.60 -4.47
C PRO A 20 8.29 -2.11 -4.35
N GLU A 21 9.25 -2.91 -4.80
CA GLU A 21 10.69 -2.62 -4.65
C GLU A 21 11.07 -1.22 -5.17
N LYS A 22 10.64 -0.86 -6.38
CA LYS A 22 10.94 0.46 -6.97
C LYS A 22 10.37 1.62 -6.15
N VAL A 23 9.19 1.42 -5.54
CA VAL A 23 8.54 2.42 -4.67
C VAL A 23 9.34 2.55 -3.37
N MET A 24 9.74 1.43 -2.78
CA MET A 24 10.59 1.40 -1.60
C MET A 24 11.93 2.12 -1.86
N MET A 25 12.61 1.77 -2.94
CA MET A 25 13.90 2.38 -3.32
C MET A 25 13.77 3.89 -3.53
N TYR A 26 12.69 4.35 -4.19
CA TYR A 26 12.42 5.79 -4.32
C TYR A 26 12.28 6.46 -2.95
N ILE A 27 11.46 5.91 -2.04
CA ILE A 27 11.25 6.48 -0.69
C ILE A 27 12.56 6.56 0.09
N LEU A 28 13.38 5.50 0.04
CA LEU A 28 14.67 5.44 0.74
C LEU A 28 15.69 6.45 0.19
N ASN A 29 15.58 6.81 -1.09
CA ASN A 29 16.48 7.76 -1.76
C ASN A 29 16.09 9.24 -1.60
N LEU A 30 14.86 9.55 -1.16
CA LEU A 30 14.36 10.94 -1.10
C LEU A 30 15.09 11.83 -0.08
N THR A 31 15.71 11.24 0.94
CA THR A 31 16.12 11.96 2.16
C THR A 31 17.21 11.19 2.92
N PRO A 32 17.84 11.78 3.96
CA PRO A 32 18.62 10.98 4.90
C PRO A 32 17.76 9.82 5.43
N SER A 33 18.34 8.63 5.61
CA SER A 33 17.63 7.37 5.92
C SER A 33 16.58 7.48 7.05
N SER A 34 16.81 8.36 8.03
CA SER A 34 15.87 8.63 9.14
C SER A 34 14.52 9.22 8.73
N PHE A 35 14.43 9.96 7.63
CA PHE A 35 13.19 10.60 7.18
C PHE A 35 12.27 9.56 6.53
N ALA A 36 12.82 8.71 5.67
CA ALA A 36 12.10 7.58 5.08
C ALA A 36 11.39 6.72 6.15
N LYS A 37 12.03 6.50 7.31
CA LYS A 37 11.40 5.80 8.45
C LYS A 37 10.10 6.46 8.91
N VAL A 38 10.05 7.80 8.96
CA VAL A 38 8.84 8.55 9.37
C VAL A 38 7.72 8.37 8.37
N TYR A 39 8.01 8.47 7.07
CA TYR A 39 7.02 8.23 6.03
C TYR A 39 6.49 6.78 6.09
N LEU A 40 7.38 5.79 6.13
CA LEU A 40 7.02 4.38 6.18
C LEU A 40 6.23 4.03 7.44
N TYR A 41 6.52 4.69 8.56
CA TYR A 41 5.75 4.56 9.79
C TYR A 41 4.32 5.07 9.65
N LEU A 42 4.14 6.29 9.12
CA LEU A 42 2.81 6.86 8.88
C LEU A 42 2.03 6.06 7.82
N TYR A 43 2.71 5.58 6.79
CA TYR A 43 2.17 4.65 5.81
C TYR A 43 1.67 3.37 6.50
N ASN A 44 2.46 2.78 7.40
CA ASN A 44 2.05 1.60 8.15
C ASN A 44 0.86 1.85 9.09
N LEU A 45 0.82 2.99 9.77
CA LEU A 45 -0.31 3.37 10.63
C LEU A 45 -1.61 3.60 9.85
N SER A 46 -1.51 3.91 8.56
CA SER A 46 -2.65 4.18 7.69
C SER A 46 -3.07 2.91 6.94
N TYR A 47 -2.18 2.40 6.09
CA TYR A 47 -2.48 1.30 5.17
C TYR A 47 -2.50 -0.07 5.86
N GLY A 48 -1.89 -0.21 7.05
CA GLY A 48 -1.96 -1.43 7.85
C GLY A 48 -3.36 -1.76 8.35
N ILE A 49 -4.29 -0.81 8.25
CA ILE A 49 -5.71 -0.95 8.58
C ILE A 49 -6.61 -0.63 7.37
N GLY A 50 -6.04 -0.60 6.15
CA GLY A 50 -6.77 -0.37 4.92
C GLY A 50 -7.25 1.07 4.68
N LYS A 51 -6.60 2.07 5.28
CA LYS A 51 -6.96 3.49 5.10
C LYS A 51 -5.80 4.31 4.53
N ASN A 52 -6.11 5.37 3.80
CA ASN A 52 -5.12 6.34 3.31
C ASN A 52 -4.82 7.45 4.32
N TYR A 53 -5.23 7.28 5.58
CA TYR A 53 -4.99 8.21 6.68
C TYR A 53 -4.77 7.49 8.00
N THR A 54 -4.07 8.15 8.93
CA THR A 54 -3.88 7.66 10.30
C THR A 54 -5.19 7.74 11.08
N VAL A 55 -5.71 6.61 11.58
CA VAL A 55 -6.99 6.58 12.32
C VAL A 55 -6.91 7.31 13.66
N PHE A 56 -5.79 7.20 14.35
CA PHE A 56 -5.55 7.89 15.62
C PHE A 56 -4.68 9.13 15.42
N HIS A 57 -4.87 10.12 16.28
CA HIS A 57 -3.95 11.23 16.38
C HIS A 57 -2.60 10.69 16.84
N THR A 58 -1.54 11.03 16.13
CA THR A 58 -0.18 10.63 16.51
C THR A 58 0.62 11.89 16.83
N SER A 59 1.24 11.93 18.01
CA SER A 59 2.09 13.06 18.37
C SER A 59 3.48 12.92 17.76
N VAL A 60 4.16 14.03 17.45
CA VAL A 60 5.55 14.01 16.94
C VAL A 60 6.48 13.30 17.92
N ARG A 61 6.24 13.44 19.23
CA ARG A 61 7.03 12.79 20.29
C ARG A 61 6.85 11.27 20.29
N GLU A 62 5.63 10.80 20.05
CA GLU A 62 5.33 9.38 19.95
C GLU A 62 5.99 8.75 18.72
N ILE A 63 5.91 9.42 17.56
CA ILE A 63 6.61 8.98 16.34
C ILE A 63 8.12 8.91 16.60
N ALA A 64 8.69 9.96 17.21
CA ALA A 64 10.10 10.03 17.54
C ALA A 64 10.54 8.87 18.45
N LYS A 65 9.75 8.59 19.49
CA LYS A 65 9.98 7.49 20.43
C LYS A 65 9.92 6.13 19.74
N ASN A 66 8.88 5.87 18.95
CA ASN A 66 8.67 4.57 18.29
C ASN A 66 9.72 4.28 17.22
N LEU A 67 10.29 5.31 16.60
CA LEU A 67 11.31 5.17 15.56
C LEU A 67 12.75 5.35 16.06
N ASN A 68 12.92 5.63 17.35
CA ASN A 68 14.21 5.95 17.96
C ASN A 68 14.97 7.04 17.18
N ILE A 69 14.29 8.16 16.91
CA ILE A 69 14.84 9.34 16.24
C ILE A 69 14.55 10.59 17.07
N SER A 70 15.33 11.66 16.89
CA SER A 70 15.09 12.90 17.64
C SER A 70 13.78 13.58 17.23
N VAL A 71 13.14 14.26 18.19
CA VAL A 71 11.88 15.00 17.96
C VAL A 71 12.07 16.05 16.86
N GLY A 72 13.18 16.79 16.88
CA GLY A 72 13.51 17.78 15.85
C GLY A 72 13.66 17.16 14.45
N ARG A 73 14.34 16.01 14.32
CA ARG A 73 14.42 15.29 13.04
C ARG A 73 13.07 14.80 12.56
N THR A 74 12.23 14.31 13.47
CA THR A 74 10.85 13.89 13.15
C THR A 74 10.03 15.05 12.62
N HIS A 75 10.12 16.22 13.25
CA HIS A 75 9.44 17.42 12.79
C HIS A 75 9.91 17.86 11.40
N ASN A 76 11.22 17.81 11.15
CA ASN A 76 11.79 18.12 9.84
C ASN A 76 11.35 17.12 8.76
N ALA A 77 11.30 15.83 9.08
CA ALA A 77 10.80 14.80 8.19
C ALA A 77 9.33 15.03 7.81
N ILE A 78 8.47 15.27 8.81
CA ILE A 78 7.06 15.60 8.56
C ILE A 78 6.94 16.84 7.67
N SER A 79 7.72 17.89 7.95
CA SER A 79 7.70 19.13 7.18
C SER A 79 8.17 18.92 5.73
N TYR A 80 9.19 18.09 5.53
CA TYR A 80 9.67 17.69 4.20
C TYR A 80 8.59 16.93 3.42
N PHE A 81 7.99 15.89 4.01
CA PHE A 81 6.97 15.09 3.34
C PHE A 81 5.69 15.87 3.06
N LYS A 82 5.36 16.88 3.87
CA LYS A 82 4.31 17.85 3.56
C LYS A 82 4.63 18.68 2.31
N LYS A 83 5.86 19.19 2.19
CA LYS A 83 6.29 20.00 1.03
C LYS A 83 6.17 19.25 -0.29
N ILE A 84 6.50 17.97 -0.30
CA ILE A 84 6.41 17.13 -1.51
C ILE A 84 5.06 16.42 -1.66
N LYS A 85 4.05 16.81 -0.88
CA LYS A 85 2.68 16.25 -0.89
C LYS A 85 2.60 14.74 -0.62
N ALA A 86 3.60 14.18 0.06
CA ALA A 86 3.57 12.79 0.51
C ALA A 86 2.66 12.59 1.73
N ILE A 87 2.54 13.61 2.58
CA ILE A 87 1.59 13.62 3.70
C ILE A 87 0.84 14.95 3.73
N GLU A 88 -0.42 14.90 4.13
CA GLU A 88 -1.27 16.07 4.30
C GLU A 88 -1.87 16.06 5.70
N LYS A 89 -1.97 17.23 6.34
CA LYS A 89 -2.62 17.35 7.65
C LYS A 89 -4.13 17.32 7.43
N ILE A 90 -4.83 16.42 8.13
CA ILE A 90 -6.30 16.39 8.18
C ILE A 90 -6.78 17.26 9.33
N GLU A 91 -6.51 16.84 10.56
CA GLU A 91 -6.84 17.56 11.79
C GLU A 91 -5.63 17.56 12.74
N SER A 92 -5.55 18.57 13.60
CA SER A 92 -4.57 18.63 14.68
C SER A 92 -5.25 19.09 15.94
N ARG A 93 -5.00 18.38 17.04
CA ARG A 93 -5.51 18.72 18.36
C ARG A 93 -4.33 19.00 19.27
N ALA A 94 -4.41 20.10 20.02
CA ALA A 94 -3.41 20.43 21.02
C ALA A 94 -3.24 19.25 22.00
N VAL A 95 -2.01 19.01 22.44
CA VAL A 95 -1.61 17.92 23.35
C VAL A 95 -1.74 16.50 22.79
N ILE A 96 -2.77 16.19 22.01
CA ILE A 96 -3.03 14.83 21.48
C ILE A 96 -2.15 14.52 20.27
N GLY A 97 -2.08 15.40 19.28
CA GLY A 97 -1.29 15.20 18.07
C GLY A 97 -2.01 15.54 16.78
N THR A 98 -1.59 14.91 15.69
CA THR A 98 -2.08 15.22 14.34
C THR A 98 -2.53 13.95 13.62
N LYS A 99 -3.61 14.05 12.84
CA LYS A 99 -3.97 13.05 11.84
C LYS A 99 -3.42 13.44 10.49
N PHE A 100 -2.82 12.47 9.82
CA PHE A 100 -2.21 12.65 8.51
C PHE A 100 -2.93 11.79 7.48
N LYS A 101 -3.22 12.38 6.32
CA LYS A 101 -3.42 11.63 5.08
C LYS A 101 -2.04 11.28 4.52
N VAL A 102 -1.89 10.07 4.00
CA VAL A 102 -0.64 9.55 3.47
C VAL A 102 -0.83 9.18 2.01
N ASN A 103 -0.25 9.99 1.14
CA ASN A 103 -0.19 9.74 -0.30
C ASN A 103 0.93 8.74 -0.60
N VAL A 104 0.83 8.09 -1.75
CA VAL A 104 1.79 7.06 -2.17
C VAL A 104 2.55 7.51 -3.42
N PRO A 105 3.81 7.09 -3.61
CA PRO A 105 4.56 7.41 -4.81
C PRO A 105 3.90 6.79 -6.05
N GLU A 106 3.92 7.49 -7.17
CA GLU A 106 3.59 6.98 -8.50
C GLU A 106 4.66 7.46 -9.47
N PHE A 107 4.97 6.64 -10.47
CA PHE A 107 5.91 7.00 -11.52
C PHE A 107 5.16 7.59 -12.71
N SER A 108 5.43 8.85 -13.04
CA SER A 108 4.78 9.52 -14.18
C SER A 108 5.28 8.98 -15.51
N ALA A 109 4.47 9.16 -16.56
CA ALA A 109 4.91 8.94 -17.95
C ALA A 109 6.07 9.88 -18.36
N LYS A 110 6.27 10.98 -17.62
CA LYS A 110 7.36 11.95 -17.83
C LYS A 110 8.65 11.57 -17.09
N ASN A 111 8.82 10.29 -16.76
CA ASN A 111 10.01 9.71 -16.13
C ASN A 111 10.36 10.27 -14.74
N ASN A 112 9.37 10.81 -14.02
CA ASN A 112 9.55 11.39 -12.69
C ASN A 112 8.60 10.77 -11.66
N TRP A 113 9.08 10.60 -10.43
CA TRP A 113 8.27 10.17 -9.30
C TRP A 113 7.54 11.34 -8.63
N TYR A 114 6.32 11.11 -8.16
CA TYR A 114 5.53 12.07 -7.40
C TYR A 114 4.61 11.36 -6.42
N PHE A 115 4.14 12.05 -5.38
CA PHE A 115 3.16 11.51 -4.45
C PHE A 115 1.75 11.88 -4.90
N THR A 116 0.83 10.92 -4.82
CA THR A 116 -0.58 11.13 -5.15
C THR A 116 -1.50 10.22 -4.35
N GLU A 117 -2.80 10.44 -4.49
CA GLU A 117 -3.82 9.66 -3.81
C GLU A 117 -3.81 8.20 -4.30
N PRO A 118 -4.03 7.22 -3.41
CA PRO A 118 -3.90 5.81 -3.75
C PRO A 118 -4.85 5.35 -4.88
N GLU A 119 -6.01 5.99 -5.02
CA GLU A 119 -6.99 5.71 -6.09
C GLU A 119 -6.44 6.06 -7.48
N LYS A 120 -5.40 6.90 -7.56
CA LYS A 120 -4.74 7.32 -8.80
C LYS A 120 -3.48 6.50 -9.12
N VAL A 121 -3.17 5.48 -8.31
CA VAL A 121 -1.89 4.77 -8.33
C VAL A 121 -2.04 3.40 -8.96
N ARG A 122 -1.33 3.19 -10.06
CA ARG A 122 -1.55 2.02 -10.93
C ARG A 122 -1.21 0.70 -10.24
N TYR A 123 -0.12 0.67 -9.47
CA TYR A 123 0.30 -0.56 -8.79
C TYR A 123 -0.56 -0.91 -7.58
N MET A 124 -1.32 0.04 -7.03
CA MET A 124 -2.29 -0.23 -5.97
C MET A 124 -3.57 -0.83 -6.57
N MET A 125 -3.98 -0.38 -7.75
CA MET A 125 -5.13 -0.92 -8.50
C MET A 125 -4.90 -2.31 -9.11
N LEU A 126 -3.65 -2.72 -9.28
CA LEU A 126 -3.32 -4.05 -9.83
C LEU A 126 -3.64 -5.20 -8.87
N LYS A 127 -3.71 -4.98 -7.55
CA LYS A 127 -4.13 -6.03 -6.61
C LYS A 127 -5.56 -6.49 -6.84
N GLU A 128 -6.46 -5.60 -7.26
CA GLU A 128 -7.84 -5.97 -7.62
C GLU A 128 -7.92 -6.63 -9.01
N LYS A 129 -7.02 -6.29 -9.94
CA LYS A 129 -6.96 -6.90 -11.26
C LYS A 129 -6.38 -8.31 -11.25
N ILE A 130 -5.37 -8.61 -10.44
CA ILE A 130 -4.76 -9.96 -10.40
C ILE A 130 -5.77 -11.01 -9.88
N VAL A 131 -6.65 -10.65 -8.94
CA VAL A 131 -7.75 -11.54 -8.51
C VAL A 131 -8.80 -11.76 -9.62
N ASN A 132 -8.93 -10.81 -10.54
CA ASN A 132 -9.83 -10.90 -11.69
C ASN A 132 -9.18 -11.50 -12.94
N GLU A 133 -7.86 -11.49 -13.08
CA GLU A 133 -7.16 -12.11 -14.21
C GLU A 133 -7.33 -13.63 -14.21
N ASP A 134 -7.30 -14.29 -13.04
CA ASP A 134 -7.62 -15.72 -12.96
C ASP A 134 -9.05 -16.03 -13.41
N LYS A 135 -10.02 -15.15 -13.11
CA LYS A 135 -11.42 -15.25 -13.58
C LYS A 135 -11.56 -14.93 -15.07
N ILE A 136 -10.79 -13.98 -15.59
CA ILE A 136 -10.78 -13.61 -17.01
C ILE A 136 -10.10 -14.70 -17.84
N ILE A 137 -9.03 -15.31 -17.34
CA ILE A 137 -8.32 -16.41 -18.01
C ILE A 137 -9.18 -17.67 -17.96
N THR A 138 -9.78 -18.03 -16.82
CA THR A 138 -10.70 -19.18 -16.75
C THR A 138 -11.97 -18.98 -17.59
N SER A 139 -12.54 -17.78 -17.64
CA SER A 139 -13.68 -17.50 -18.53
C SER A 139 -13.30 -17.53 -20.01
N LYS A 140 -12.12 -17.02 -20.39
CA LYS A 140 -11.57 -17.18 -21.75
C LYS A 140 -11.35 -18.65 -22.10
N ILE A 141 -10.70 -19.44 -21.23
CA ILE A 141 -10.48 -20.88 -21.45
C ILE A 141 -11.83 -21.63 -21.56
N LYS A 142 -12.82 -21.33 -20.70
CA LYS A 142 -14.16 -21.92 -20.80
C LYS A 142 -14.85 -21.56 -22.11
N ARG A 143 -14.74 -20.31 -22.55
CA ARG A 143 -15.29 -19.86 -23.84
C ARG A 143 -14.63 -20.58 -25.01
N TYR A 144 -13.30 -20.70 -25.03
CA TYR A 144 -12.58 -21.44 -26.07
C TYR A 144 -12.92 -22.94 -26.07
N LYS A 145 -13.01 -23.58 -24.90
CA LYS A 145 -13.46 -24.99 -24.79
C LYS A 145 -14.91 -25.19 -25.24
N SER A 146 -15.79 -24.22 -24.96
CA SER A 146 -17.18 -24.25 -25.44
C SER A 146 -17.23 -24.11 -26.96
N ILE A 147 -16.47 -23.19 -27.53
CA ILE A 147 -16.40 -22.98 -28.99
C ILE A 147 -15.81 -24.21 -29.68
N GLU A 148 -14.72 -24.78 -29.17
CA GLU A 148 -14.12 -26.01 -29.68
C GLU A 148 -15.10 -27.19 -29.63
N LYS A 149 -15.86 -27.31 -28.53
CA LYS A 149 -16.88 -28.35 -28.38
C LYS A 149 -18.04 -28.15 -29.36
N SER A 150 -18.48 -26.92 -29.58
CA SER A 150 -19.54 -26.61 -30.55
C SER A 150 -19.09 -26.82 -32.00
N LEU A 151 -17.84 -26.52 -32.34
CA LEU A 151 -17.23 -26.83 -33.64
C LEU A 151 -17.13 -28.35 -33.87
N LYS A 152 -16.72 -29.11 -32.85
CA LYS A 152 -16.68 -30.59 -32.90
C LYS A 152 -18.06 -31.24 -33.02
N LEU A 153 -19.11 -30.53 -32.59
CA LEU A 153 -20.50 -30.99 -32.67
C LEU A 153 -21.18 -30.60 -34.00
N GLY A 154 -20.48 -29.93 -34.93
CA GLY A 154 -21.05 -29.50 -36.22
C GLY A 154 -22.15 -28.45 -36.08
N LEU A 155 -22.27 -27.79 -34.92
CA LEU A 155 -23.39 -26.87 -34.61
C LEU A 155 -23.31 -25.51 -35.32
N PHE A 156 -22.31 -25.32 -36.17
CA PHE A 156 -22.11 -24.12 -36.98
C PHE A 156 -21.92 -24.44 -38.47
N ASP A 157 -22.17 -25.69 -38.87
CA ASP A 157 -22.23 -26.06 -40.28
C ASP A 157 -23.70 -25.99 -40.70
N ASP A 158 -24.15 -24.79 -41.08
CA ASP A 158 -25.28 -24.55 -41.97
C ASP A 158 -25.05 -23.16 -42.59
N GLU A 159 -25.19 -22.86 -43.88
CA GLU A 159 -25.41 -23.54 -45.16
C GLU A 159 -25.04 -22.44 -46.20
N GLU A 160 -24.58 -22.81 -47.40
CA GLU A 160 -24.36 -21.90 -48.54
C GLU A 160 -25.65 -21.17 -48.98
#